data_AF-A0A8T3ZMR7-F1
#
_entry.id   AF-A0A8T3ZMR7-F1
#
_cell.length_a   1.000
_cell.length_b   1.000
_cell.length_c   1.000
_cell.angle_alpha   90.00
_cell.angle_beta   90.00
_cell.angle_gamma   90.00
#
_symmetry.space_group_name_H-M   'P 1'
#
loop_
_entity.id
_entity.type
_entity.pdbx_description
1 polymer ?
#
loop_
_entity_poly.entity_id
_entity_poly.type
_entity_poly.pdbx_seq_one_letter_code
_entity_poly.pdbx_strand_id
1 'polypeptide(L)'
;MELQEKLCTEDSELQEILLTLADAATQISSLFHPENRKQTATMNSSGDMQMHMDIAADNLLFDLFSKKECVKEFASEERETVSVINNTATYSVTVDPLDGSSLLDVNLAVGTILGIWRGNVLTGTLIGAAYIVYGPTTIMIYSLGKEVCEFLLEKDDFILVQENIKLKEKGSLYSSGGLSSKFTPEHRAFVSDLEQHDYKLRYSGGLVPDVHQILLKGGGVFMYPALTDAPKGKLRLLFELMPFAFIIERAGGSASDGLQRILDIPRKELHQKSAFYIGSFQEVEKAKRFLSQYSENTCTSKKVFVPADVPAGMLDVYTKNYLTATKGIGRLFLFAGDQKIEHLNDDFFGPFEEGIIPLDDADPEHLFRIASSAKKHIGVFASQYGLIAKYGRSYSDIPYLVKMNSKSHLVKTKQAEPVSSSLVSFEDVLALQQNSGLNIVGIGYTIYVGSAREDEMFAEAGRLIAASHRNGMLVVLWIYPRGLAVPDEKDPHIIAGAAGVACCLGADFVKVNYCKREGVLSEEAFKEAVLAAGRTQLI
;
A
#
# COMPACT_ATOMS: atom_id res chain seq x y z
N MET A 1 44.58 -4.19 -6.72
CA MET A 1 44.50 -4.44 -8.17
C MET A 1 43.81 -3.24 -8.78
N GLU A 2 44.42 -2.68 -9.81
CA GLU A 2 43.86 -1.53 -10.53
C GLU A 2 42.63 -1.95 -11.32
N LEU A 3 41.73 -1.00 -11.62
CA LEU A 3 40.52 -1.26 -12.37
C LEU A 3 40.81 -2.00 -13.68
N GLN A 4 41.79 -1.54 -14.46
CA GLN A 4 42.19 -2.16 -15.74
C GLN A 4 42.55 -3.65 -15.61
N GLU A 5 43.17 -4.06 -14.51
CA GLU A 5 43.60 -5.44 -14.28
C GLU A 5 42.45 -6.37 -13.87
N LYS A 6 41.30 -5.80 -13.49
CA LYS A 6 40.25 -6.52 -12.76
C LYS A 6 38.84 -6.30 -13.30
N LEU A 7 38.73 -5.83 -14.53
CA LEU A 7 37.44 -5.78 -15.22
C LEU A 7 36.93 -7.19 -15.49
N CYS A 8 35.68 -7.46 -15.11
CA CYS A 8 35.06 -8.78 -15.15
C CYS A 8 34.61 -9.19 -16.58
N THR A 9 35.32 -8.74 -17.61
CA THR A 9 35.00 -8.94 -19.03
C THR A 9 36.27 -8.96 -19.88
N GLU A 10 36.27 -9.79 -20.92
CA GLU A 10 37.29 -9.80 -21.97
C GLU A 10 36.92 -8.89 -23.15
N ASP A 11 35.71 -8.33 -23.14
CA ASP A 11 35.23 -7.38 -24.16
C ASP A 11 35.89 -6.01 -23.98
N SER A 12 36.84 -5.69 -24.86
CA SER A 12 37.63 -4.45 -24.81
C SER A 12 36.77 -3.18 -24.96
N GLU A 13 35.63 -3.24 -25.66
CA GLU A 13 34.73 -2.10 -25.81
C GLU A 13 34.02 -1.78 -24.48
N LEU A 14 33.58 -2.82 -23.75
CA LEU A 14 33.00 -2.65 -22.41
C LEU A 14 34.05 -2.16 -21.41
N GLN A 15 35.30 -2.64 -21.52
CA GLN A 15 36.38 -2.13 -20.70
C GLN A 15 36.61 -0.64 -20.95
N GLU A 16 36.65 -0.22 -22.22
CA GLU A 16 36.84 1.16 -22.60
C GLU A 16 35.72 2.07 -22.07
N ILE A 17 34.46 1.63 -22.10
CA ILE A 17 33.33 2.38 -21.53
C ILE A 17 33.50 2.60 -20.02
N LEU A 18 33.87 1.57 -19.27
CA LEU A 18 34.06 1.68 -17.81
C LEU A 18 35.28 2.53 -17.44
N LEU A 19 36.37 2.43 -18.20
CA LEU A 19 37.55 3.28 -18.02
C LEU A 19 37.26 4.74 -18.37
N THR A 20 36.41 4.99 -19.36
CA THR A 20 35.95 6.33 -19.71
C THR A 20 35.13 6.95 -18.57
N LEU A 21 34.25 6.17 -17.93
CA LEU A 21 33.55 6.63 -16.73
C LEU A 21 34.52 6.91 -15.58
N ALA A 22 35.52 6.05 -15.37
CA ALA A 22 36.51 6.24 -14.31
C ALA A 22 37.33 7.54 -14.50
N ASP A 23 37.79 7.82 -15.72
CA ASP A 23 38.46 9.08 -16.07
C ASP A 23 37.54 10.29 -15.85
N ALA A 24 36.29 10.22 -16.33
CA ALA A 24 35.29 11.24 -16.08
C ALA A 24 35.08 11.47 -14.57
N ALA A 25 35.03 10.40 -13.78
CA ALA A 25 34.83 10.47 -12.34
C ALA A 25 35.98 11.17 -11.62
N THR A 26 37.23 10.89 -11.99
CA THR A 26 38.41 11.57 -11.43
C THR A 26 38.37 13.08 -11.74
N GLN A 27 38.02 13.44 -12.99
CA GLN A 27 37.90 14.84 -13.41
C GLN A 27 36.74 15.55 -12.71
N ILE A 28 35.54 14.96 -12.65
CA ILE A 28 34.38 15.51 -11.92
C ILE A 28 34.71 15.67 -10.43
N SER A 29 35.33 14.67 -9.81
CA SER A 29 35.73 14.72 -8.40
C SER A 29 36.69 15.88 -8.11
N SER A 30 37.57 16.23 -9.06
CA SER A 30 38.48 17.37 -8.94
C SER A 30 37.77 18.73 -9.00
N LEU A 31 36.59 18.81 -9.65
CA LEU A 31 35.80 20.04 -9.70
C LEU A 31 35.27 20.44 -8.32
N PHE A 32 35.07 19.48 -7.42
CA PHE A 32 34.58 19.72 -6.06
C PHE A 32 35.65 20.25 -5.08
N HIS A 33 36.91 20.38 -5.52
CA HIS A 33 38.02 20.78 -4.64
C HIS A 33 37.87 22.23 -4.12
N PRO A 34 38.27 22.54 -2.87
CA PRO A 34 38.07 23.86 -2.25
C PRO A 34 38.62 25.08 -3.02
N GLU A 35 39.64 24.89 -3.86
CA GLU A 35 40.22 25.96 -4.69
C GLU A 35 39.24 26.41 -5.80
N ASN A 36 38.47 25.48 -6.35
CA ASN A 36 37.43 25.74 -7.34
C ASN A 36 36.19 26.40 -6.70
N ARG A 37 36.01 26.25 -5.38
CA ARG A 37 34.96 26.90 -4.60
C ARG A 37 35.12 28.43 -4.52
N LYS A 38 36.35 28.95 -4.60
CA LYS A 38 36.64 30.40 -4.62
C LYS A 38 36.40 31.05 -5.99
N GLN A 39 36.67 30.35 -7.09
CA GLN A 39 36.36 30.82 -8.45
C GLN A 39 34.85 30.81 -8.74
N THR A 40 34.10 29.91 -8.11
CA THR A 40 32.63 29.82 -8.24
C THR A 40 31.88 30.76 -7.30
N ALA A 41 32.50 31.22 -6.20
CA ALA A 41 31.90 32.19 -5.26
C ALA A 41 31.73 33.62 -5.84
N THR A 42 32.34 33.94 -6.99
CA THR A 42 32.06 35.18 -7.74
C THR A 42 30.80 35.10 -8.59
N MET A 43 30.16 33.92 -8.68
CA MET A 43 28.88 33.72 -9.36
C MET A 43 27.75 33.62 -8.32
N ASN A 44 26.59 34.21 -8.66
CA ASN A 44 25.54 34.54 -7.71
C ASN A 44 24.92 33.32 -6.99
N SER A 45 24.31 33.61 -5.84
CA SER A 45 23.67 32.72 -4.86
C SER A 45 23.06 31.40 -5.38
N SER A 46 23.53 30.28 -4.81
CA SER A 46 22.92 28.95 -4.54
C SER A 46 22.17 28.16 -5.63
N GLY A 47 21.63 28.77 -6.69
CA GLY A 47 20.98 28.07 -7.81
C GLY A 47 21.88 28.00 -9.06
N ASP A 48 22.61 29.07 -9.35
CA ASP A 48 23.45 29.17 -10.54
C ASP A 48 24.65 28.21 -10.50
N MET A 49 25.18 27.94 -9.29
CA MET A 49 26.28 27.00 -9.10
C MET A 49 25.86 25.54 -9.37
N GLN A 50 24.64 25.16 -8.99
CA GLN A 50 24.11 23.80 -9.22
C GLN A 50 23.97 23.55 -10.73
N MET A 51 23.26 24.43 -11.43
CA MET A 51 23.06 24.36 -12.88
C MET A 51 24.39 24.35 -13.66
N HIS A 52 25.39 25.11 -13.21
CA HIS A 52 26.71 25.11 -13.85
C HIS A 52 27.46 23.78 -13.68
N MET A 53 27.37 23.14 -12.51
CA MET A 53 28.03 21.86 -12.25
C MET A 53 27.39 20.71 -13.03
N ASP A 54 26.06 20.69 -13.10
CA ASP A 54 25.32 19.69 -13.88
C ASP A 54 25.68 19.77 -15.36
N ILE A 55 25.70 20.99 -15.92
CA ILE A 55 26.13 21.25 -17.31
C ILE A 55 27.61 20.89 -17.53
N ALA A 56 28.49 21.17 -16.57
CA ALA A 56 29.90 20.85 -16.70
C ALA A 56 30.15 19.34 -16.69
N ALA A 57 29.47 18.60 -15.81
CA ALA A 57 29.54 17.15 -15.75
C ALA A 57 28.96 16.50 -17.02
N ASP A 58 27.81 16.98 -17.52
CA ASP A 58 27.21 16.50 -18.77
C ASP A 58 28.14 16.69 -19.97
N ASN A 59 28.68 17.90 -20.14
CA ASN A 59 29.57 18.22 -21.26
C ASN A 59 30.84 17.38 -21.22
N LEU A 60 31.43 17.20 -20.03
CA LEU A 60 32.63 16.36 -19.87
C LEU A 60 32.35 14.90 -20.25
N LEU A 61 31.26 14.31 -19.73
CA LEU A 61 30.87 12.95 -20.07
C LEU A 61 30.58 12.81 -21.56
N PHE A 62 29.85 13.75 -22.16
CA PHE A 62 29.58 13.75 -23.59
C PHE A 62 30.87 13.85 -24.41
N ASP A 63 31.79 14.75 -24.06
CA ASP A 63 33.05 14.95 -24.77
C ASP A 63 33.98 13.73 -24.68
N LEU A 64 33.95 13.01 -23.56
CA LEU A 64 34.73 11.79 -23.39
C LEU A 64 34.11 10.63 -24.16
N PHE A 65 32.80 10.39 -24.03
CA PHE A 65 32.12 9.27 -24.71
C PHE A 65 31.93 9.48 -26.21
N SER A 66 31.78 10.72 -26.68
CA SER A 66 31.64 11.01 -28.12
C SER A 66 32.90 10.70 -28.94
N LYS A 67 34.06 10.61 -28.27
CA LYS A 67 35.35 10.23 -28.88
C LYS A 67 35.57 8.72 -28.95
N LYS A 68 34.64 7.92 -28.40
CA LYS A 68 34.78 6.46 -28.29
C LYS A 68 34.08 5.79 -29.46
N GLU A 69 34.85 5.11 -30.30
CA GLU A 69 34.30 4.40 -31.48
C GLU A 69 33.31 3.30 -31.10
N CYS A 70 33.42 2.76 -29.88
CA CYS A 70 32.53 1.74 -29.34
C CYS A 70 31.17 2.27 -28.83
N VAL A 71 30.96 3.59 -28.82
CA VAL A 71 29.70 4.22 -28.37
C VAL A 71 28.79 4.57 -29.55
N LYS A 72 27.60 3.99 -29.56
CA LYS A 72 26.57 4.16 -30.57
C LYS A 72 25.71 5.38 -30.32
N GLU A 73 25.06 5.42 -29.17
CA GLU A 73 24.24 6.54 -28.73
C GLU A 73 24.65 6.97 -27.32
N PHE A 74 24.61 8.26 -27.08
CA PHE A 74 24.75 8.88 -25.77
C PHE A 74 23.43 9.56 -25.40
N ALA A 75 22.90 9.21 -24.25
CA ALA A 75 21.68 9.81 -23.70
C ALA A 75 21.96 10.29 -22.28
N SER A 76 21.50 11.49 -21.95
CA SER A 76 21.74 12.12 -20.64
C SER A 76 20.45 12.67 -20.08
N GLU A 77 20.36 12.69 -18.75
CA GLU A 77 19.31 13.37 -18.00
C GLU A 77 19.21 14.87 -18.37
N GLU A 78 20.35 15.50 -18.67
CA GLU A 78 20.46 16.93 -19.01
C GLU A 78 20.15 17.28 -20.48
N ARG A 79 19.83 16.27 -21.31
CA ARG A 79 19.64 16.44 -22.77
C ARG A 79 18.24 16.02 -23.22
N GLU A 80 17.61 16.84 -24.05
CA GLU A 80 16.25 16.56 -24.55
C GLU A 80 16.18 15.37 -25.52
N THR A 81 17.28 15.08 -26.23
CA THR A 81 17.33 14.06 -27.28
C THR A 81 18.55 13.16 -27.16
N VAL A 82 18.40 11.91 -27.64
CA VAL A 82 19.51 10.97 -27.78
C VAL A 82 20.49 11.48 -28.84
N SER A 83 21.78 11.53 -28.48
CA SER A 83 22.86 11.89 -29.40
C SER A 83 23.42 10.64 -30.06
N VAL A 84 23.32 10.54 -31.38
CA VAL A 84 23.92 9.45 -32.15
C VAL A 84 25.40 9.76 -32.38
N ILE A 85 26.28 8.91 -31.85
CA ILE A 85 27.74 9.06 -31.93
C ILE A 85 28.28 8.22 -33.10
N ASN A 86 28.07 6.90 -33.05
CA ASN A 86 28.52 5.98 -34.09
C ASN A 86 27.47 4.91 -34.42
N ASN A 87 26.72 5.07 -35.50
CA ASN A 87 25.63 4.14 -35.88
C ASN A 87 26.04 2.67 -36.04
N THR A 88 27.32 2.38 -36.29
CA THR A 88 27.82 1.01 -36.46
C THR A 88 28.33 0.39 -35.16
N ALA A 89 28.47 1.17 -34.08
CA ALA A 89 28.94 0.68 -32.80
C ALA A 89 27.93 -0.23 -32.11
N THR A 90 28.42 -1.07 -31.20
CA THR A 90 27.63 -2.09 -30.51
C THR A 90 26.84 -1.52 -29.32
N TYR A 91 27.42 -0.56 -28.60
CA TYR A 91 26.96 -0.19 -27.27
C TYR A 91 26.49 1.26 -27.19
N SER A 92 25.36 1.51 -26.53
CA SER A 92 24.91 2.86 -26.17
C SER A 92 25.05 3.08 -24.67
N VAL A 93 25.13 4.35 -24.25
CA VAL A 93 25.22 4.73 -22.84
C VAL A 93 24.11 5.70 -22.44
N THR A 94 23.57 5.51 -21.24
CA THR A 94 22.69 6.47 -20.56
C THR A 94 23.40 7.00 -19.32
N VAL A 95 23.36 8.31 -19.09
CA VAL A 95 23.98 8.92 -17.90
C VAL A 95 23.02 9.80 -17.12
N ASP A 96 23.15 9.76 -15.81
CA ASP A 96 22.82 10.89 -14.94
C ASP A 96 24.18 11.52 -14.56
N PRO A 97 24.54 12.68 -15.12
CA PRO A 97 25.85 13.28 -14.90
C PRO A 97 26.13 13.59 -13.43
N LEU A 98 25.11 14.03 -12.69
CA LEU A 98 25.26 14.48 -11.31
C LEU A 98 23.95 14.37 -10.51
N ASP A 99 23.65 13.17 -10.02
CA ASP A 99 22.55 12.92 -9.10
C ASP A 99 22.80 13.62 -7.76
N GLY A 100 21.73 14.23 -7.25
CA GLY A 100 21.74 14.93 -5.98
C GLY A 100 22.46 16.26 -6.03
N SER A 101 22.57 16.93 -7.18
CA SER A 101 23.23 18.23 -7.31
C SER A 101 22.75 19.30 -6.32
N SER A 102 21.49 19.22 -5.88
CA SER A 102 20.92 20.04 -4.79
C SER A 102 21.56 19.83 -3.41
N LEU A 103 22.43 18.83 -3.26
CA LEU A 103 23.14 18.48 -2.03
C LEU A 103 24.59 19.02 -2.00
N LEU A 104 25.08 19.55 -3.13
CA LEU A 104 26.44 20.07 -3.26
C LEU A 104 26.71 21.27 -2.35
N ASP A 105 25.76 22.21 -2.26
CA ASP A 105 25.92 23.45 -1.49
C ASP A 105 26.02 23.20 0.02
N VAL A 106 25.35 22.14 0.49
CA VAL A 106 25.38 21.65 1.88
C VAL A 106 26.46 20.59 2.13
N ASN A 107 27.34 20.33 1.15
CA ASN A 107 28.49 19.44 1.28
C ASN A 107 28.12 17.99 1.69
N LEU A 108 27.03 17.48 1.12
CA LEU A 108 26.64 16.08 1.21
C LEU A 108 27.08 15.31 -0.04
N ALA A 109 27.02 13.98 0.04
CA ALA A 109 27.42 13.11 -1.07
C ALA A 109 26.46 13.23 -2.26
N VAL A 110 27.04 13.19 -3.46
CA VAL A 110 26.36 13.20 -4.77
C VAL A 110 26.92 12.07 -5.64
N GLY A 111 26.45 11.91 -6.87
CA GLY A 111 26.97 10.83 -7.71
C GLY A 111 26.73 10.94 -9.20
N THR A 112 27.35 10.07 -9.97
CA THR A 112 27.11 9.90 -11.41
C THR A 112 26.56 8.50 -11.65
N ILE A 113 25.60 8.34 -12.54
CA ILE A 113 24.99 7.05 -12.87
C ILE A 113 25.23 6.74 -14.35
N LEU A 114 25.56 5.48 -14.67
CA LEU A 114 25.79 4.98 -16.02
C LEU A 114 24.97 3.70 -16.26
N GLY A 115 24.23 3.65 -17.37
CA GLY A 115 23.68 2.43 -17.95
C GLY A 115 24.36 2.11 -19.29
N ILE A 116 24.67 0.83 -19.53
CA ILE A 116 25.34 0.33 -20.73
C ILE A 116 24.39 -0.59 -21.49
N TRP A 117 24.07 -0.23 -22.72
CA TRP A 117 23.04 -0.88 -23.54
C TRP A 117 23.67 -1.53 -24.76
N ARG A 118 23.29 -2.75 -25.09
CA ARG A 118 23.57 -3.36 -26.40
C ARG A 118 22.51 -2.90 -27.40
N GLY A 119 22.93 -2.22 -28.47
CA GLY A 119 22.05 -1.53 -29.41
C GLY A 119 21.54 -0.19 -28.86
N ASN A 120 20.47 0.33 -29.47
CA ASN A 120 19.96 1.68 -29.19
C ASN A 120 19.36 1.79 -27.77
N VAL A 121 19.35 2.98 -27.16
CA VAL A 121 18.90 3.21 -25.77
C VAL A 121 17.45 2.77 -25.53
N LEU A 122 16.54 3.10 -26.45
CA LEU A 122 15.09 2.84 -26.27
C LEU A 122 14.68 1.40 -26.62
N THR A 123 15.41 0.73 -27.52
CA THR A 123 15.02 -0.59 -28.06
C THR A 123 16.01 -1.70 -27.73
N GLY A 124 17.23 -1.36 -27.32
CA GLY A 124 18.32 -2.28 -27.01
C GLY A 124 18.18 -2.93 -25.65
N THR A 125 19.21 -3.62 -25.19
CA THR A 125 19.18 -4.38 -23.92
C THR A 125 20.19 -3.83 -22.94
N LEU A 126 19.78 -3.53 -21.70
CA LEU A 126 20.71 -3.15 -20.63
C LEU A 126 21.58 -4.36 -20.28
N ILE A 127 22.89 -4.25 -20.44
CA ILE A 127 23.85 -5.32 -20.22
C ILE A 127 24.87 -5.01 -19.10
N GLY A 128 24.92 -3.75 -18.68
CA GLY A 128 25.80 -3.31 -17.62
C GLY A 128 25.34 -1.98 -17.04
N ALA A 129 25.81 -1.69 -15.83
CA ALA A 129 25.56 -0.41 -15.18
C ALA A 129 26.69 -0.12 -14.19
N ALA A 130 26.90 1.17 -13.92
CA ALA A 130 27.84 1.65 -12.92
C ALA A 130 27.28 2.91 -12.25
N TYR A 131 27.74 3.22 -11.05
CA TYR A 131 27.58 4.53 -10.46
C TYR A 131 28.79 4.92 -9.63
N ILE A 132 29.00 6.23 -9.51
CA ILE A 132 30.06 6.84 -8.71
C ILE A 132 29.42 7.55 -7.53
N VAL A 133 29.98 7.38 -6.35
CA VAL A 133 29.66 8.15 -5.15
C VAL A 133 30.77 9.16 -4.90
N TYR A 134 30.47 10.45 -4.99
CA TYR A 134 31.37 11.54 -4.59
C TYR A 134 31.09 11.89 -3.13
N GLY A 135 31.62 11.09 -2.21
CA GLY A 135 31.47 11.27 -0.78
C GLY A 135 32.74 11.78 -0.10
N PRO A 136 32.96 11.46 1.20
CA PRO A 136 34.25 11.65 1.85
C PRO A 136 35.41 10.96 1.12
N THR A 137 35.09 9.88 0.41
CA THR A 137 35.92 9.20 -0.56
C THR A 137 35.13 9.00 -1.85
N THR A 138 35.81 8.91 -2.99
CA THR A 138 35.19 8.63 -4.27
C THR A 138 35.17 7.13 -4.54
N ILE A 139 33.99 6.56 -4.71
CA ILE A 139 33.79 5.11 -4.87
C ILE A 139 33.06 4.84 -6.19
N MET A 140 33.48 3.82 -6.92
CA MET A 140 32.78 3.29 -8.09
C MET A 140 32.19 1.93 -7.78
N ILE A 141 30.90 1.76 -8.07
CA ILE A 141 30.22 0.46 -8.09
C ILE A 141 29.86 0.15 -9.53
N TYR A 142 30.14 -1.08 -10.00
CA TYR A 142 29.65 -1.51 -11.31
C TYR A 142 29.25 -2.99 -11.35
N SER A 143 28.45 -3.33 -12.36
CA SER A 143 28.15 -4.70 -12.75
C SER A 143 27.98 -4.84 -14.26
N LEU A 144 28.52 -5.92 -14.83
CA LEU A 144 28.27 -6.37 -16.22
C LEU A 144 27.42 -7.66 -16.25
N GLY A 145 26.63 -7.90 -15.20
CA GLY A 145 25.61 -8.95 -15.16
C GLY A 145 25.90 -10.17 -14.29
N LYS A 146 27.17 -10.40 -13.87
CA LYS A 146 27.57 -11.52 -13.02
C LYS A 146 27.77 -11.12 -11.56
N GLU A 147 28.62 -10.12 -11.34
CA GLU A 147 29.06 -9.67 -10.03
C GLU A 147 28.87 -8.16 -9.87
N VAL A 148 28.83 -7.73 -8.62
CA VAL A 148 28.81 -6.31 -8.23
C VAL A 148 30.10 -6.04 -7.48
N CYS A 149 30.90 -5.12 -8.01
CA CYS A 149 32.23 -4.82 -7.47
C CYS A 149 32.32 -3.36 -7.03
N GLU A 150 33.12 -3.14 -5.99
CA GLU A 150 33.43 -1.82 -5.44
C GLU A 150 34.90 -1.48 -5.64
N PHE A 151 35.14 -0.26 -6.11
CA PHE A 151 36.45 0.31 -6.29
C PHE A 151 36.52 1.67 -5.59
N LEU A 152 37.66 1.94 -4.95
CA LEU A 152 37.97 3.21 -4.31
C LEU A 152 38.94 3.99 -5.19
N LEU A 153 38.69 5.28 -5.40
CA LEU A 153 39.65 6.17 -6.04
C LEU A 153 40.81 6.44 -5.08
N GLU A 154 42.00 5.98 -5.44
CA GLU A 154 43.26 6.32 -4.77
C GLU A 154 44.16 7.10 -5.74
N LYS A 155 44.42 8.38 -5.43
CA LYS A 155 45.09 9.32 -6.34
C LYS A 155 44.29 9.48 -7.64
N ASP A 156 44.74 8.85 -8.72
CA ASP A 156 44.17 8.97 -10.06
C ASP A 156 43.58 7.64 -10.57
N ASP A 157 43.67 6.55 -9.78
CA ASP A 157 43.25 5.20 -10.19
C ASP A 157 42.22 4.59 -9.23
N PHE A 158 41.31 3.80 -9.79
CA PHE A 158 40.31 3.04 -9.03
C PHE A 158 40.88 1.67 -8.63
N ILE A 159 40.97 1.43 -7.33
CA ILE A 159 41.51 0.22 -6.73
C ILE A 159 40.37 -0.64 -6.19
N LEU A 160 40.38 -1.93 -6.53
CA LEU A 160 39.38 -2.88 -6.04
C LEU A 160 39.37 -2.95 -4.50
N VAL A 161 38.19 -2.77 -3.91
CA VAL A 161 37.95 -2.91 -2.46
C VAL A 161 37.20 -4.19 -2.15
N GLN A 162 36.12 -4.47 -2.89
CA GLN A 162 35.24 -5.59 -2.62
C GLN A 162 34.70 -6.20 -3.92
N GLU A 163 34.74 -7.52 -4.01
CA GLU A 163 34.09 -8.29 -5.08
C GLU A 163 32.76 -8.88 -4.61
N ASN A 164 31.88 -9.14 -5.58
CA ASN A 164 30.65 -9.90 -5.40
C ASN A 164 29.80 -9.44 -4.19
N ILE A 165 29.52 -8.14 -4.12
CA ILE A 165 28.65 -7.56 -3.11
C ILE A 165 27.26 -8.21 -3.18
N LYS A 166 26.74 -8.62 -2.02
CA LYS A 166 25.40 -9.22 -1.89
C LYS A 166 24.57 -8.51 -0.85
N LEU A 167 23.29 -8.32 -1.18
CA LEU A 167 22.24 -7.96 -0.25
C LEU A 167 21.72 -9.19 0.47
N LYS A 168 21.31 -8.99 1.72
CA LYS A 168 20.51 -9.98 2.45
C LYS A 168 19.05 -9.90 1.96
N GLU A 169 18.30 -10.97 2.21
CA GLU A 169 16.86 -10.99 1.89
C GLU A 169 16.05 -9.91 2.62
N LYS A 170 16.55 -9.45 3.77
CA LYS A 170 15.94 -8.43 4.64
C LYS A 170 17.02 -7.54 5.26
N GLY A 171 16.71 -6.26 5.48
CA GLY A 171 17.53 -5.33 6.25
C GLY A 171 16.80 -4.70 7.43
N SER A 172 17.27 -3.51 7.82
CA SER A 172 16.75 -2.73 8.95
C SER A 172 16.79 -1.23 8.71
N LEU A 173 17.05 -0.82 7.47
CA LEU A 173 17.10 0.58 7.04
C LEU A 173 15.98 0.83 6.04
N TYR A 174 15.38 2.00 6.12
CA TYR A 174 14.54 2.49 5.05
C TYR A 174 14.89 3.93 4.70
N SER A 175 14.75 4.27 3.43
CA SER A 175 14.98 5.60 2.89
C SER A 175 13.77 5.97 2.05
N SER A 176 13.07 7.06 2.39
CA SER A 176 11.84 7.46 1.70
C SER A 176 11.93 8.89 1.22
N GLY A 177 11.97 9.07 -0.10
CA GLY A 177 11.82 10.36 -0.75
C GLY A 177 10.38 10.85 -0.79
N GLY A 178 10.23 12.15 -1.03
CA GLY A 178 8.94 12.84 -1.04
C GLY A 178 8.47 13.27 0.35
N LEU A 179 7.57 14.26 0.37
CA LEU A 179 6.99 14.76 1.62
C LEU A 179 5.93 13.79 2.13
N SER A 180 5.95 13.49 3.43
CA SER A 180 4.97 12.59 4.04
C SER A 180 3.53 13.07 3.89
N SER A 181 3.28 14.37 3.70
CA SER A 181 1.95 14.93 3.41
C SER A 181 1.45 14.59 2.00
N LYS A 182 2.34 14.19 1.08
CA LYS A 182 2.06 13.84 -0.32
C LYS A 182 2.01 12.33 -0.55
N PHE A 183 2.37 11.53 0.45
CA PHE A 183 2.28 10.07 0.36
C PHE A 183 0.84 9.63 0.14
N THR A 184 0.67 8.68 -0.77
CA THR A 184 -0.58 7.95 -0.90
C THR A 184 -0.86 7.16 0.39
N PRO A 185 -2.13 6.83 0.69
CA PRO A 185 -2.48 6.03 1.87
C PRO A 185 -1.68 4.72 1.96
N GLU A 186 -1.42 4.10 0.82
CA GLU A 186 -0.74 2.81 0.70
C GLU A 186 0.73 2.89 1.08
N HIS A 187 1.44 3.87 0.50
CA HIS A 187 2.82 4.11 0.83
C HIS A 187 2.98 4.53 2.29
N ARG A 188 2.06 5.35 2.82
CA ARG A 188 2.06 5.75 4.22
C ARG A 188 1.88 4.55 5.15
N ALA A 189 0.98 3.63 4.82
CA ALA A 189 0.77 2.41 5.58
C ALA A 189 2.02 1.52 5.57
N PHE A 190 2.70 1.41 4.43
CA PHE A 190 3.96 0.67 4.34
C PHE A 190 5.07 1.30 5.20
N VAL A 191 5.26 2.63 5.13
CA VAL A 191 6.24 3.33 5.98
C VAL A 191 5.93 3.14 7.47
N SER A 192 4.65 3.26 7.87
CA SER A 192 4.25 3.05 9.26
C SER A 192 4.53 1.62 9.73
N ASP A 193 4.35 0.63 8.87
CA ASP A 193 4.66 -0.76 9.18
C ASP A 193 6.18 -0.98 9.33
N LEU A 194 7.01 -0.37 8.48
CA LEU A 194 8.47 -0.42 8.64
C LEU A 194 8.91 0.17 9.99
N GLU A 195 8.35 1.31 10.38
CA GLU A 195 8.65 1.97 11.66
C GLU A 195 8.21 1.14 12.87
N GLN A 196 7.06 0.46 12.79
CA GLN A 196 6.59 -0.46 13.83
C GLN A 196 7.48 -1.70 14.00
N HIS A 197 8.29 -2.04 12.99
CA HIS A 197 9.25 -3.14 13.01
C HIS A 197 10.70 -2.66 13.14
N ASP A 198 10.90 -1.51 13.78
CA ASP A 198 12.20 -0.94 14.15
C ASP A 198 13.15 -0.64 12.98
N TYR A 199 12.63 -0.41 11.77
CA TYR A 199 13.45 0.08 10.67
C TYR A 199 13.88 1.52 10.91
N LYS A 200 15.16 1.81 10.67
CA LYS A 200 15.73 3.15 10.86
C LYS A 200 15.62 3.95 9.56
N LEU A 201 14.98 5.12 9.66
CA LEU A 201 14.97 6.10 8.57
C LEU A 201 16.38 6.64 8.31
N ARG A 202 16.81 6.62 7.05
CA ARG A 202 17.99 7.33 6.55
C ARG A 202 17.69 7.89 5.17
N TYR A 203 17.66 9.21 5.05
CA TYR A 203 17.40 9.87 3.77
C TYR A 203 18.31 11.09 3.67
N SER A 204 19.29 11.04 2.78
CA SER A 204 20.18 12.17 2.50
C SER A 204 19.57 13.12 1.46
N GLY A 205 18.64 12.63 0.65
CA GLY A 205 17.98 13.42 -0.40
C GLY A 205 18.52 13.20 -1.80
N GLY A 206 19.49 12.29 -1.97
CA GLY A 206 20.13 11.95 -3.24
C GLY A 206 19.99 10.46 -3.51
N LEU A 207 19.67 10.08 -4.74
CA LEU A 207 19.40 8.68 -5.08
C LEU A 207 20.64 7.80 -4.88
N VAL A 208 21.79 8.26 -5.39
CA VAL A 208 23.07 7.56 -5.32
C VAL A 208 23.50 7.28 -3.89
N PRO A 209 23.66 8.27 -2.99
CA PRO A 209 24.06 8.00 -1.61
C PRO A 209 23.03 7.14 -0.86
N ASP A 210 21.73 7.34 -1.10
CA ASP A 210 20.69 6.62 -0.39
C ASP A 210 20.56 5.15 -0.84
N VAL A 211 20.72 4.82 -2.11
CA VAL A 211 20.74 3.42 -2.58
C VAL A 211 22.09 2.76 -2.25
N HIS A 212 23.20 3.49 -2.35
CA HIS A 212 24.52 2.98 -2.01
C HIS A 212 24.59 2.50 -0.55
N GLN A 213 24.02 3.26 0.40
CA GLN A 213 23.99 2.79 1.80
C GLN A 213 23.16 1.51 1.97
N ILE A 214 22.07 1.32 1.23
CA ILE A 214 21.27 0.09 1.31
C ILE A 214 22.11 -1.10 0.85
N LEU A 215 22.85 -0.94 -0.26
CA LEU A 215 23.77 -1.96 -0.79
C LEU A 215 24.88 -2.30 0.22
N LEU A 216 25.61 -1.30 0.71
CA LEU A 216 26.80 -1.51 1.55
C LEU A 216 26.47 -1.88 3.00
N LYS A 217 25.32 -1.46 3.53
CA LYS A 217 24.81 -1.96 4.82
C LYS A 217 24.19 -3.35 4.73
N GLY A 218 24.10 -3.90 3.51
CA GLY A 218 23.68 -5.26 3.24
C GLY A 218 22.19 -5.51 3.35
N GLY A 219 21.36 -4.46 3.31
CA GLY A 219 19.90 -4.63 3.30
C GLY A 219 19.10 -3.42 3.74
N GLY A 220 17.81 -3.44 3.36
CA GLY A 220 16.83 -2.40 3.61
C GLY A 220 16.11 -2.02 2.32
N VAL A 221 15.44 -0.85 2.32
CA VAL A 221 14.73 -0.37 1.13
C VAL A 221 14.89 1.14 0.92
N PHE A 222 15.23 1.53 -0.29
CA PHE A 222 15.05 2.89 -0.78
C PHE A 222 13.73 3.00 -1.54
N MET A 223 13.04 4.12 -1.34
CA MET A 223 11.72 4.36 -1.90
C MET A 223 11.60 5.79 -2.39
N TYR A 224 11.20 5.97 -3.65
CA TYR A 224 10.63 7.21 -4.15
C TYR A 224 9.25 6.87 -4.74
N PRO A 225 8.18 6.97 -3.94
CA PRO A 225 6.86 6.51 -4.33
C PRO A 225 6.23 7.41 -5.39
N ALA A 226 5.11 6.95 -5.98
CA ALA A 226 4.14 7.86 -6.56
C ALA A 226 3.60 8.79 -5.46
N LEU A 227 3.45 10.08 -5.77
CA LEU A 227 2.93 11.09 -4.85
C LEU A 227 1.60 11.63 -5.37
N THR A 228 0.81 12.24 -4.49
CA THR A 228 -0.47 12.87 -4.88
C THR A 228 -0.31 13.96 -5.94
N ASP A 229 0.84 14.63 -5.99
CA ASP A 229 1.20 15.65 -6.98
C ASP A 229 2.18 15.16 -8.06
N ALA A 230 2.67 13.92 -7.96
CA ALA A 230 3.53 13.27 -8.94
C ALA A 230 3.14 11.79 -9.07
N PRO A 231 1.99 11.49 -9.70
CA PRO A 231 1.43 10.13 -9.72
C PRO A 231 2.25 9.15 -10.57
N LYS A 232 3.11 9.64 -11.46
CA LYS A 232 4.05 8.83 -12.24
C LYS A 232 5.43 8.70 -11.56
N GLY A 233 5.57 9.13 -10.30
CA GLY A 233 6.88 9.26 -9.64
C GLY A 233 7.69 10.45 -10.18
N LYS A 234 8.90 10.64 -9.63
CA LYS A 234 9.78 11.78 -9.95
C LYS A 234 11.07 11.40 -10.66
N LEU A 235 11.59 10.21 -10.41
CA LEU A 235 12.87 9.73 -10.94
C LEU A 235 12.71 9.17 -12.36
N ARG A 236 13.73 9.33 -13.20
CA ARG A 236 13.76 8.94 -14.62
C ARG A 236 14.19 7.49 -14.78
N LEU A 237 13.43 6.75 -15.59
CA LEU A 237 13.58 5.32 -15.79
C LEU A 237 14.95 4.94 -16.36
N LEU A 238 15.42 5.64 -17.40
CA LEU A 238 16.62 5.25 -18.15
C LEU A 238 17.94 5.63 -17.48
N PHE A 239 17.97 6.79 -16.82
CA PHE A 239 19.19 7.37 -16.25
C PHE A 239 19.41 6.98 -14.79
N GLU A 240 18.31 6.81 -14.05
CA GLU A 240 18.34 6.59 -12.61
C GLU A 240 17.90 5.16 -12.27
N LEU A 241 16.67 4.78 -12.65
CA LEU A 241 16.04 3.58 -12.10
C LEU A 241 16.61 2.27 -12.64
N MET A 242 16.72 2.13 -13.97
CA MET A 242 17.16 0.89 -14.60
C MET A 242 18.63 0.55 -14.29
N PRO A 243 19.59 1.50 -14.29
CA PRO A 243 20.96 1.23 -13.86
C PRO A 243 21.06 0.70 -12.43
N PHE A 244 20.37 1.34 -11.47
CA PHE A 244 20.34 0.86 -10.09
C PHE A 244 19.64 -0.49 -9.95
N ALA A 245 18.50 -0.68 -10.61
CA ALA A 245 17.79 -1.96 -10.62
C ALA A 245 18.69 -3.10 -11.14
N PHE A 246 19.46 -2.85 -12.21
CA PHE A 246 20.40 -3.81 -12.75
C PHE A 246 21.44 -4.24 -11.70
N ILE A 247 22.07 -3.29 -11.02
CA ILE A 247 23.10 -3.57 -10.00
C ILE A 247 22.50 -4.30 -8.80
N ILE A 248 21.40 -3.78 -8.24
CA ILE A 248 20.81 -4.31 -7.01
C ILE A 248 20.27 -5.72 -7.21
N GLU A 249 19.67 -6.03 -8.35
CA GLU A 249 19.23 -7.40 -8.64
C GLU A 249 20.41 -8.38 -8.77
N ARG A 250 21.59 -7.96 -9.25
CA ARG A 250 22.80 -8.82 -9.26
C ARG A 250 23.44 -8.97 -7.90
N ALA A 251 23.19 -8.02 -7.01
CA ALA A 251 23.47 -8.17 -5.58
C ALA A 251 22.46 -9.09 -4.87
N GLY A 252 21.41 -9.59 -5.53
CA GLY A 252 20.38 -10.45 -4.93
C GLY A 252 19.20 -9.69 -4.30
N GLY A 253 19.10 -8.39 -4.57
CA GLY A 253 17.95 -7.56 -4.19
C GLY A 253 16.83 -7.58 -5.24
N SER A 254 15.96 -6.57 -5.19
CA SER A 254 14.85 -6.38 -6.12
C SER A 254 14.55 -4.91 -6.34
N ALA A 255 13.92 -4.59 -7.47
CA ALA A 255 13.50 -3.24 -7.83
C ALA A 255 12.12 -3.26 -8.50
N SER A 256 11.18 -2.47 -8.00
CA SER A 256 9.78 -2.44 -8.46
C SER A 256 9.25 -1.00 -8.52
N ASP A 257 8.30 -0.73 -9.41
CA ASP A 257 7.49 0.51 -9.36
C ASP A 257 6.33 0.42 -8.35
N GLY A 258 6.24 -0.70 -7.65
CA GLY A 258 5.15 -1.04 -6.73
C GLY A 258 4.11 -2.00 -7.33
N LEU A 259 4.12 -2.18 -8.66
CA LEU A 259 3.24 -3.08 -9.39
C LEU A 259 4.03 -4.13 -10.17
N GLN A 260 5.05 -3.70 -10.92
CA GLN A 260 5.89 -4.52 -11.78
C GLN A 260 7.38 -4.22 -11.54
N ARG A 261 8.24 -5.14 -12.00
CA ARG A 261 9.69 -5.01 -11.91
C ARG A 261 10.20 -3.88 -12.80
N ILE A 262 11.15 -3.09 -12.31
CA ILE A 262 11.66 -1.88 -12.99
C ILE A 262 12.29 -2.21 -14.35
N LEU A 263 13.05 -3.30 -14.44
CA LEU A 263 13.70 -3.72 -15.70
C LEU A 263 12.71 -4.21 -16.77
N ASP A 264 11.47 -4.50 -16.39
CA ASP A 264 10.42 -4.99 -17.30
C ASP A 264 9.51 -3.85 -17.80
N ILE A 265 9.69 -2.61 -17.31
CA ILE A 265 8.90 -1.46 -17.72
C ILE A 265 9.21 -1.07 -19.17
N PRO A 266 8.22 -0.96 -20.06
CA PRO A 266 8.44 -0.49 -21.43
C PRO A 266 8.98 0.94 -21.46
N ARG A 267 10.09 1.13 -22.20
CA ARG A 267 10.74 2.43 -22.44
C ARG A 267 10.06 3.13 -23.61
N LYS A 268 9.13 4.05 -23.31
CA LYS A 268 8.33 4.78 -24.32
C LYS A 268 8.95 6.12 -24.68
N GLU A 269 9.54 6.78 -23.71
CA GLU A 269 10.08 8.14 -23.82
C GLU A 269 11.43 8.21 -23.10
N LEU A 270 12.30 9.11 -23.56
CA LEU A 270 13.63 9.31 -22.99
C LEU A 270 13.57 9.71 -21.51
N HIS A 271 12.70 10.66 -21.17
CA HIS A 271 12.53 11.22 -19.82
C HIS A 271 11.37 10.58 -19.05
N GLN A 272 11.02 9.32 -19.38
CA GLN A 272 9.94 8.59 -18.70
C GLN A 272 10.23 8.46 -17.21
N LYS A 273 9.24 8.80 -16.37
CA LYS A 273 9.33 8.71 -14.90
C LYS A 273 8.57 7.50 -14.36
N SER A 274 9.01 7.00 -13.21
CA SER A 274 8.30 5.95 -12.47
C SER A 274 8.47 6.11 -10.96
N ALA A 275 7.56 5.50 -10.20
CA ALA A 275 7.80 5.20 -8.79
C ALA A 275 8.93 4.17 -8.68
N PHE A 276 9.60 4.13 -7.53
CA PHE A 276 10.76 3.29 -7.32
C PHE A 276 10.86 2.75 -5.90
N TYR A 277 10.89 1.43 -5.77
CA TYR A 277 11.14 0.69 -4.53
C TYR A 277 12.26 -0.29 -4.81
N ILE A 278 13.41 -0.12 -4.14
CA ILE A 278 14.62 -0.89 -4.45
C ILE A 278 15.36 -1.28 -3.17
N GLY A 279 15.88 -2.50 -3.12
CA GLY A 279 16.67 -2.98 -2.00
C GLY A 279 16.53 -4.48 -1.79
N SER A 280 16.45 -4.90 -0.54
CA SER A 280 16.25 -6.30 -0.16
C SER A 280 14.90 -6.84 -0.64
N PHE A 281 14.88 -8.13 -1.04
CA PHE A 281 13.72 -8.78 -1.65
C PHE A 281 12.46 -8.70 -0.78
N GLN A 282 12.58 -8.97 0.53
CA GLN A 282 11.42 -9.02 1.42
C GLN A 282 10.74 -7.66 1.57
N GLU A 283 11.48 -6.57 1.67
CA GLU A 283 10.94 -5.21 1.77
C GLU A 283 10.25 -4.79 0.46
N VAL A 284 10.83 -5.09 -0.69
CA VAL A 284 10.25 -4.73 -2.00
C VAL A 284 8.96 -5.52 -2.25
N GLU A 285 8.93 -6.82 -1.93
CA GLU A 285 7.69 -7.61 -2.01
C GLU A 285 6.65 -7.16 -0.96
N LYS A 286 7.07 -6.74 0.23
CA LYS A 286 6.17 -6.16 1.22
C LYS A 286 5.55 -4.87 0.70
N ALA A 287 6.33 -3.97 0.11
CA ALA A 287 5.83 -2.75 -0.54
C ALA A 287 4.74 -3.07 -1.58
N LYS A 288 5.00 -4.01 -2.50
CA LYS A 288 4.03 -4.45 -3.51
C LYS A 288 2.70 -4.92 -2.90
N ARG A 289 2.73 -5.64 -1.77
CA ARG A 289 1.51 -6.08 -1.06
C ARG A 289 0.71 -4.90 -0.50
N PHE A 290 1.36 -3.91 0.12
CA PHE A 290 0.67 -2.71 0.60
C PHE A 290 0.04 -1.92 -0.54
N LEU A 291 0.75 -1.78 -1.65
CA LEU A 291 0.29 -1.02 -2.83
C LEU A 291 -0.83 -1.74 -3.60
N SER A 292 -0.83 -3.07 -3.63
CA SER A 292 -1.92 -3.88 -4.22
C SER A 292 -3.16 -3.97 -3.34
N GLN A 293 -2.99 -4.17 -2.02
CA GLN A 293 -4.11 -4.34 -1.08
C GLN A 293 -5.05 -3.14 -1.01
N TYR A 294 -4.58 -1.93 -1.29
CA TYR A 294 -5.41 -0.72 -1.21
C TYR A 294 -5.90 -0.20 -2.56
N SER A 295 -5.18 -0.52 -3.66
CA SER A 295 -5.65 -0.22 -5.02
C SER A 295 -6.82 -1.13 -5.45
N GLU A 296 -6.90 -2.36 -4.92
CA GLU A 296 -8.06 -3.24 -5.11
C GLU A 296 -9.23 -2.90 -4.17
N ASN A 297 -8.95 -2.35 -2.99
CA ASN A 297 -9.95 -2.14 -1.93
C ASN A 297 -10.62 -0.75 -1.95
N THR A 298 -10.44 0.11 -2.96
CA THR A 298 -11.28 1.32 -3.08
C THR A 298 -12.53 1.04 -3.91
N CYS A 299 -13.66 0.91 -3.23
CA CYS A 299 -14.99 0.84 -3.81
C CYS A 299 -15.44 2.26 -4.20
N THR A 300 -15.57 2.51 -5.49
CA THR A 300 -16.14 3.76 -6.02
C THR A 300 -17.63 3.58 -6.26
N SER A 301 -18.39 4.67 -6.41
CA SER A 301 -19.83 4.60 -6.72
C SER A 301 -20.14 3.73 -7.94
N LYS A 302 -19.23 3.67 -8.93
CA LYS A 302 -19.35 2.81 -10.13
C LYS A 302 -19.19 1.31 -9.85
N LYS A 303 -18.67 0.92 -8.68
CA LYS A 303 -18.43 -0.47 -8.26
C LYS A 303 -19.45 -0.97 -7.23
N VAL A 304 -20.34 -0.10 -6.72
CA VAL A 304 -21.38 -0.52 -5.77
C VAL A 304 -22.43 -1.34 -6.50
N PHE A 305 -22.65 -2.58 -6.04
CA PHE A 305 -23.77 -3.38 -6.50
C PHE A 305 -25.05 -2.90 -5.81
N VAL A 306 -26.01 -2.40 -6.59
CA VAL A 306 -27.30 -1.93 -6.07
C VAL A 306 -28.37 -2.98 -6.39
N PRO A 307 -29.10 -3.50 -5.38
CA PRO A 307 -30.21 -4.42 -5.59
C PRO A 307 -31.27 -3.86 -6.53
N ALA A 308 -31.89 -4.72 -7.33
CA ALA A 308 -32.85 -4.31 -8.36
C ALA A 308 -34.18 -3.78 -7.79
N ASP A 309 -34.47 -4.09 -6.53
CA ASP A 309 -35.65 -3.61 -5.81
C ASP A 309 -35.43 -2.23 -5.13
N VAL A 310 -34.22 -1.66 -5.22
CA VAL A 310 -33.97 -0.26 -4.90
C VAL A 310 -34.55 0.62 -6.02
N PRO A 311 -35.49 1.54 -5.72
CA PRO A 311 -36.09 2.40 -6.74
C PRO A 311 -35.05 3.35 -7.38
N ALA A 312 -35.27 3.71 -8.64
CA ALA A 312 -34.38 4.60 -9.39
C ALA A 312 -34.08 5.93 -8.65
N GLY A 313 -35.07 6.51 -7.97
CA GLY A 313 -34.92 7.74 -7.19
C GLY A 313 -34.12 7.58 -5.89
N MET A 314 -33.82 6.35 -5.47
CA MET A 314 -33.09 6.02 -4.24
C MET A 314 -31.70 5.43 -4.50
N LEU A 315 -31.27 5.28 -5.76
CA LEU A 315 -29.95 4.72 -6.11
C LEU A 315 -28.80 5.50 -5.48
N ASP A 316 -28.88 6.83 -5.50
CA ASP A 316 -27.85 7.70 -4.92
C ASP A 316 -27.83 7.63 -3.39
N VAL A 317 -29.01 7.54 -2.77
CA VAL A 317 -29.16 7.40 -1.31
C VAL A 317 -28.59 6.06 -0.87
N TYR A 318 -28.96 4.97 -1.54
CA TYR A 318 -28.42 3.63 -1.31
C TYR A 318 -26.90 3.60 -1.48
N THR A 319 -26.39 4.13 -2.58
CA THR A 319 -24.94 4.16 -2.87
C THR A 319 -24.19 4.95 -1.79
N LYS A 320 -24.73 6.10 -1.36
CA LYS A 320 -24.16 6.90 -0.28
C LYS A 320 -24.15 6.13 1.05
N ASN A 321 -25.26 5.48 1.40
CA ASN A 321 -25.35 4.67 2.62
C ASN A 321 -24.38 3.49 2.58
N TYR A 322 -24.28 2.78 1.44
CA TYR A 322 -23.33 1.70 1.22
C TYR A 322 -21.87 2.16 1.40
N LEU A 323 -21.49 3.26 0.74
CA LEU A 323 -20.13 3.80 0.87
C LEU A 323 -19.84 4.32 2.28
N THR A 324 -20.84 4.86 2.97
CA THR A 324 -20.71 5.31 4.37
C THR A 324 -20.49 4.13 5.30
N ALA A 325 -21.32 3.10 5.18
CA ALA A 325 -21.25 1.88 5.98
C ALA A 325 -19.97 1.08 5.70
N THR A 326 -19.44 1.13 4.48
CA THR A 326 -18.22 0.39 4.09
C THR A 326 -16.97 1.26 4.08
N LYS A 327 -17.03 2.53 4.50
CA LYS A 327 -15.92 3.51 4.39
C LYS A 327 -15.29 3.57 2.99
N GLY A 328 -16.08 3.31 1.95
CA GLY A 328 -15.63 3.27 0.57
C GLY A 328 -14.69 2.10 0.24
N ILE A 329 -14.58 1.07 1.10
CA ILE A 329 -13.78 -0.12 0.83
C ILE A 329 -14.59 -1.35 0.40
N GLY A 330 -15.92 -1.23 0.36
CA GLY A 330 -16.82 -2.32 -0.05
C GLY A 330 -16.83 -3.51 0.90
N ARG A 331 -16.35 -3.33 2.15
CA ARG A 331 -16.44 -4.30 3.25
C ARG A 331 -16.99 -3.58 4.47
N LEU A 332 -17.87 -4.25 5.22
CA LEU A 332 -18.49 -3.68 6.41
C LEU A 332 -17.70 -4.07 7.65
N PHE A 333 -17.21 -3.08 8.39
CA PHE A 333 -16.74 -3.26 9.76
C PHE A 333 -17.75 -2.61 10.71
N LEU A 334 -18.53 -3.42 11.41
CA LEU A 334 -19.59 -2.94 12.30
C LEU A 334 -19.20 -3.07 13.77
N PHE A 335 -19.60 -2.10 14.58
CA PHE A 335 -19.56 -2.22 16.03
C PHE A 335 -20.96 -2.58 16.55
N ALA A 336 -21.09 -3.72 17.23
CA ALA A 336 -22.37 -4.19 17.75
C ALA A 336 -22.62 -3.65 19.18
N GLY A 337 -23.69 -2.87 19.31
CA GLY A 337 -24.25 -2.32 20.53
C GLY A 337 -25.47 -3.11 21.01
N ASP A 338 -25.35 -4.44 21.13
CA ASP A 338 -26.42 -5.39 21.48
C ASP A 338 -26.53 -5.70 22.98
N GLN A 339 -25.77 -4.96 23.80
CA GLN A 339 -25.87 -4.96 25.25
C GLN A 339 -27.26 -4.50 25.71
N LYS A 340 -27.66 -4.92 26.92
CA LYS A 340 -28.92 -4.61 27.62
C LYS A 340 -30.18 -5.34 27.14
N ILE A 341 -30.14 -6.04 26.00
CA ILE A 341 -31.18 -7.02 25.64
C ILE A 341 -30.58 -8.40 25.40
N GLU A 342 -29.66 -8.55 24.45
CA GLU A 342 -29.06 -9.85 24.09
C GLU A 342 -28.02 -10.27 25.13
N HIS A 343 -27.16 -9.31 25.48
CA HIS A 343 -26.18 -9.44 26.55
C HIS A 343 -26.61 -8.62 27.77
N LEU A 344 -27.06 -9.31 28.81
CA LEU A 344 -27.44 -8.69 30.08
C LEU A 344 -26.18 -8.35 30.90
N ASN A 345 -26.35 -7.68 32.04
CA ASN A 345 -25.22 -7.14 32.81
C ASN A 345 -24.23 -8.21 33.31
N ASP A 346 -24.64 -9.47 33.38
CA ASP A 346 -23.83 -10.63 33.78
C ASP A 346 -22.92 -11.18 32.67
N ASP A 347 -23.06 -10.72 31.41
CA ASP A 347 -22.24 -11.15 30.28
C ASP A 347 -20.91 -10.37 30.14
N PHE A 348 -20.65 -9.34 30.97
CA PHE A 348 -19.43 -8.50 30.88
C PHE A 348 -18.37 -8.92 31.91
N PHE A 349 -17.09 -8.89 31.50
CA PHE A 349 -15.96 -9.36 32.31
C PHE A 349 -15.11 -8.21 32.87
N GLY A 350 -14.88 -8.23 34.19
CA GLY A 350 -13.91 -7.42 34.94
C GLY A 350 -12.91 -8.32 35.70
N PRO A 351 -11.93 -7.79 36.45
CA PRO A 351 -10.95 -8.59 37.18
C PRO A 351 -11.62 -9.66 38.05
N PHE A 352 -11.37 -10.91 37.69
CA PHE A 352 -12.24 -12.06 37.91
C PHE A 352 -12.21 -12.67 39.32
N GLU A 353 -11.78 -11.92 40.32
CA GLU A 353 -11.75 -12.39 41.71
C GLU A 353 -12.85 -11.77 42.59
N GLU A 354 -13.52 -10.69 42.14
CA GLU A 354 -14.43 -9.93 43.02
C GLU A 354 -15.88 -9.77 42.51
N GLY A 355 -16.24 -10.28 41.32
CA GLY A 355 -17.61 -10.18 40.80
C GLY A 355 -18.08 -8.75 40.49
N ILE A 356 -17.14 -7.81 40.35
CA ILE A 356 -17.41 -6.39 40.08
C ILE A 356 -17.47 -6.17 38.57
N ILE A 357 -18.65 -5.80 38.06
CA ILE A 357 -18.84 -5.31 36.69
C ILE A 357 -18.21 -3.91 36.61
N PRO A 358 -17.38 -3.60 35.59
CA PRO A 358 -16.87 -2.25 35.40
C PRO A 358 -18.00 -1.21 35.42
N LEU A 359 -17.82 -0.12 36.17
CA LEU A 359 -18.85 0.92 36.31
C LEU A 359 -19.26 1.51 34.95
N ASP A 360 -18.33 1.57 34.01
CA ASP A 360 -18.58 2.04 32.65
C ASP A 360 -19.55 1.12 31.87
N ASP A 361 -19.50 -0.19 32.11
CA ASP A 361 -20.42 -1.15 31.45
C ASP A 361 -21.85 -1.06 32.00
N ALA A 362 -22.02 -0.46 33.19
CA ALA A 362 -23.35 -0.18 33.73
C ALA A 362 -24.06 0.96 32.96
N ASP A 363 -23.30 1.92 32.42
CA ASP A 363 -23.80 3.08 31.68
C ASP A 363 -23.89 2.81 30.16
N PRO A 364 -25.10 2.77 29.56
CA PRO A 364 -25.26 2.54 28.13
C PRO A 364 -24.57 3.59 27.24
N GLU A 365 -24.31 4.80 27.74
CA GLU A 365 -23.61 5.84 26.97
C GLU A 365 -22.16 5.45 26.63
N HIS A 366 -21.53 4.58 27.43
CA HIS A 366 -20.16 4.10 27.19
C HIS A 366 -19.96 3.57 25.75
N LEU A 367 -20.95 2.84 25.23
CA LEU A 367 -20.92 2.31 23.86
C LEU A 367 -20.91 3.43 22.81
N PHE A 368 -21.65 4.52 23.05
CA PHE A 368 -21.68 5.68 22.16
C PHE A 368 -20.35 6.45 22.20
N ARG A 369 -19.70 6.54 23.37
CA ARG A 369 -18.35 7.13 23.50
C ARG A 369 -17.32 6.35 22.70
N ILE A 370 -17.36 5.00 22.78
CA ILE A 370 -16.49 4.13 21.96
C ILE A 370 -16.77 4.35 20.48
N ALA A 371 -18.03 4.25 20.07
CA ALA A 371 -18.43 4.37 18.67
C ALA A 371 -18.02 5.74 18.08
N SER A 372 -18.19 6.83 18.83
CA SER A 372 -17.76 8.17 18.44
C SER A 372 -16.25 8.30 18.30
N SER A 373 -15.48 7.72 19.24
CA SER A 373 -14.02 7.74 19.21
C SER A 373 -13.49 6.90 18.03
N ALA A 374 -14.16 5.80 17.72
CA ALA A 374 -13.80 4.88 16.65
C ALA A 374 -14.43 5.21 15.29
N LYS A 375 -15.23 6.28 15.15
CA LYS A 375 -16.03 6.58 13.93
C LYS A 375 -15.23 6.73 12.63
N LYS A 376 -13.92 6.98 12.72
CA LYS A 376 -13.01 7.00 11.57
C LYS A 376 -12.68 5.59 11.06
N HIS A 377 -12.85 4.57 11.90
CA HIS A 377 -12.50 3.18 11.64
C HIS A 377 -13.74 2.29 11.48
N ILE A 378 -14.76 2.46 12.32
CA ILE A 378 -16.00 1.68 12.21
C ILE A 378 -16.89 2.23 11.10
N GLY A 379 -17.47 1.33 10.32
CA GLY A 379 -18.43 1.60 9.27
C GLY A 379 -19.77 2.06 9.83
N VAL A 380 -20.34 1.26 10.74
CA VAL A 380 -21.61 1.54 11.43
C VAL A 380 -21.56 1.14 12.90
N PHE A 381 -22.37 1.81 13.71
CA PHE A 381 -22.72 1.36 15.06
C PHE A 381 -24.13 0.77 15.05
N ALA A 382 -24.23 -0.55 15.23
CA ALA A 382 -25.48 -1.29 15.23
C ALA A 382 -26.06 -1.32 16.65
N SER A 383 -27.16 -0.62 16.94
CA SER A 383 -27.72 -0.56 18.29
C SER A 383 -29.25 -0.56 18.32
N GLN A 384 -29.81 -0.76 19.50
CA GLN A 384 -31.26 -0.79 19.74
C GLN A 384 -31.89 0.57 19.43
N TYR A 385 -33.09 0.56 18.82
CA TYR A 385 -33.87 1.77 18.56
C TYR A 385 -33.96 2.70 19.78
N GLY A 386 -34.31 2.15 20.94
CA GLY A 386 -34.48 2.93 22.18
C GLY A 386 -33.20 3.57 22.69
N LEU A 387 -32.04 2.95 22.48
CA LEU A 387 -30.75 3.54 22.84
C LEU A 387 -30.38 4.67 21.88
N ILE A 388 -30.56 4.45 20.57
CA ILE A 388 -30.31 5.47 19.56
C ILE A 388 -31.22 6.69 19.78
N ALA A 389 -32.50 6.48 20.10
CA ALA A 389 -33.44 7.56 20.40
C ALA A 389 -33.03 8.39 21.63
N LYS A 390 -32.41 7.77 22.64
CA LYS A 390 -31.97 8.46 23.87
C LYS A 390 -30.64 9.20 23.71
N TYR A 391 -29.65 8.57 23.08
CA TYR A 391 -28.28 9.08 23.05
C TYR A 391 -27.86 9.65 21.70
N GLY A 392 -28.52 9.26 20.60
CA GLY A 392 -28.08 9.55 19.24
C GLY A 392 -27.90 11.04 18.95
N ARG A 393 -28.72 11.93 19.54
CA ARG A 393 -28.58 13.39 19.36
C ARG A 393 -27.22 13.93 19.85
N SER A 394 -26.66 13.34 20.89
CA SER A 394 -25.33 13.69 21.40
C SER A 394 -24.19 13.14 20.52
N TYR A 395 -24.50 12.22 19.61
CA TYR A 395 -23.54 11.46 18.79
C TYR A 395 -24.00 11.38 17.32
N SER A 396 -24.49 12.49 16.79
CA SER A 396 -25.22 12.55 15.50
C SER A 396 -24.37 12.23 14.26
N ASP A 397 -23.05 12.27 14.40
CA ASP A 397 -22.09 12.01 13.34
C ASP A 397 -21.71 10.52 13.19
N ILE A 398 -22.21 9.67 14.08
CA ILE A 398 -22.06 8.21 13.98
C ILE A 398 -23.03 7.69 12.90
N PRO A 399 -22.54 6.86 11.94
CA PRO A 399 -23.44 6.10 11.08
C PRO A 399 -24.11 4.98 11.89
N TYR A 400 -25.43 5.00 11.99
CA TYR A 400 -26.22 4.06 12.76
C TYR A 400 -26.84 2.98 11.89
N LEU A 401 -26.90 1.78 12.46
CA LEU A 401 -27.72 0.68 11.97
C LEU A 401 -28.69 0.28 13.09
N VAL A 402 -30.00 0.38 12.83
CA VAL A 402 -31.01 0.11 13.88
C VAL A 402 -31.28 -1.37 13.98
N LYS A 403 -31.00 -2.00 15.13
CA LYS A 403 -31.43 -3.37 15.39
C LYS A 403 -32.94 -3.37 15.62
N MET A 404 -33.66 -4.05 14.71
CA MET A 404 -35.12 -4.13 14.69
C MET A 404 -35.64 -5.13 15.72
N ASN A 405 -34.89 -6.19 15.99
CA ASN A 405 -35.25 -7.23 16.93
C ASN A 405 -34.03 -7.65 17.78
N SER A 406 -34.33 -8.27 18.91
CA SER A 406 -33.37 -8.87 19.83
C SER A 406 -34.04 -9.91 20.73
N LYS A 407 -33.23 -10.77 21.33
CA LYS A 407 -33.68 -11.78 22.30
C LYS A 407 -32.66 -11.91 23.40
N SER A 408 -33.09 -11.94 24.66
CA SER A 408 -32.17 -12.21 25.77
C SER A 408 -31.62 -13.63 25.74
N HIS A 409 -30.41 -13.79 26.28
CA HIS A 409 -29.79 -15.11 26.42
C HIS A 409 -30.50 -16.00 27.46
N LEU A 410 -31.47 -15.48 28.23
CA LEU A 410 -32.08 -16.17 29.37
C LEU A 410 -32.97 -17.34 28.97
N VAL A 411 -33.86 -17.16 27.99
CA VAL A 411 -34.75 -18.23 27.52
C VAL A 411 -33.97 -19.19 26.62
N LYS A 412 -33.60 -20.35 27.15
CA LYS A 412 -32.80 -21.35 26.42
C LYS A 412 -33.69 -22.17 25.48
N THR A 413 -33.10 -22.71 24.41
CA THR A 413 -33.79 -23.54 23.40
C THR A 413 -34.54 -24.74 24.02
N LYS A 414 -34.05 -25.28 25.15
CA LYS A 414 -34.72 -26.36 25.90
C LYS A 414 -36.07 -25.95 26.50
N GLN A 415 -36.29 -24.64 26.72
CA GLN A 415 -37.53 -24.12 27.31
C GLN A 415 -38.53 -23.70 26.22
N ALA A 416 -38.05 -23.10 25.15
CA ALA A 416 -38.86 -22.66 24.02
C ALA A 416 -38.02 -22.52 22.75
N GLU A 417 -38.66 -22.73 21.59
CA GLU A 417 -38.07 -22.45 20.28
C GLU A 417 -37.63 -20.98 20.19
N PRO A 418 -36.44 -20.69 19.64
CA PRO A 418 -35.92 -19.35 19.57
C PRO A 418 -36.71 -18.55 18.53
N VAL A 419 -37.17 -17.37 18.94
CA VAL A 419 -37.89 -16.46 18.07
C VAL A 419 -37.63 -15.04 18.53
N SER A 420 -37.51 -14.11 17.58
CA SER A 420 -37.32 -12.69 17.85
C SER A 420 -38.07 -11.90 16.80
N SER A 421 -39.18 -11.29 17.21
CA SER A 421 -39.98 -10.39 16.38
C SER A 421 -39.52 -8.94 16.54
N SER A 422 -39.85 -8.11 15.56
CA SER A 422 -39.50 -6.69 15.54
C SER A 422 -40.07 -5.96 16.75
N LEU A 423 -39.22 -5.17 17.41
CA LEU A 423 -39.56 -4.34 18.56
C LEU A 423 -40.21 -3.02 18.14
N VAL A 424 -39.94 -2.57 16.91
CA VAL A 424 -40.47 -1.33 16.31
C VAL A 424 -40.80 -1.56 14.84
N SER A 425 -41.62 -0.70 14.24
CA SER A 425 -41.88 -0.74 12.80
C SER A 425 -40.75 -0.06 12.02
N PHE A 426 -40.69 -0.30 10.70
CA PHE A 426 -39.76 0.43 9.84
C PHE A 426 -40.15 1.91 9.73
N GLU A 427 -41.44 2.21 9.78
CA GLU A 427 -41.98 3.58 9.80
C GLU A 427 -41.48 4.36 11.02
N ASP A 428 -41.34 3.72 12.18
CA ASP A 428 -40.75 4.34 13.37
C ASP A 428 -39.27 4.70 13.16
N VAL A 429 -38.52 3.85 12.45
CA VAL A 429 -37.10 4.13 12.10
C VAL A 429 -36.99 5.32 11.16
N LEU A 430 -37.84 5.38 10.14
CA LEU A 430 -37.89 6.53 9.24
C LEU A 430 -38.26 7.81 9.98
N ALA A 431 -39.27 7.76 10.85
CA ALA A 431 -39.67 8.90 11.66
C ALA A 431 -38.54 9.36 12.58
N LEU A 432 -37.81 8.43 13.20
CA LEU A 432 -36.62 8.76 13.99
C LEU A 432 -35.58 9.47 13.13
N GLN A 433 -35.20 8.92 11.98
CA GLN A 433 -34.22 9.51 11.07
C GLN A 433 -34.62 10.94 10.66
N GLN A 434 -35.85 11.12 10.20
CA GLN A 434 -36.36 12.39 9.70
C GLN A 434 -36.47 13.46 10.79
N ASN A 435 -36.99 13.09 11.98
CA ASN A 435 -37.22 14.04 13.06
C ASN A 435 -35.94 14.41 13.84
N SER A 436 -34.92 13.56 13.79
CA SER A 436 -33.68 13.77 14.53
C SER A 436 -32.52 14.25 13.66
N GLY A 437 -32.56 14.00 12.35
CA GLY A 437 -31.44 14.24 11.44
C GLY A 437 -30.27 13.26 11.64
N LEU A 438 -30.45 12.18 12.41
CA LEU A 438 -29.41 11.19 12.66
C LEU A 438 -29.03 10.45 11.38
N ASN A 439 -27.74 10.14 11.27
CA ASN A 439 -27.18 9.39 10.15
C ASN A 439 -27.52 7.89 10.26
N ILE A 440 -28.78 7.51 10.03
CA ILE A 440 -29.21 6.11 9.98
C ILE A 440 -29.02 5.59 8.55
N VAL A 441 -28.11 4.65 8.36
CA VAL A 441 -27.74 4.13 7.03
C VAL A 441 -28.42 2.80 6.70
N GLY A 442 -28.97 2.12 7.71
CA GLY A 442 -29.56 0.81 7.55
C GLY A 442 -30.25 0.28 8.79
N ILE A 443 -30.76 -0.94 8.66
CA ILE A 443 -31.37 -1.71 9.74
C ILE A 443 -30.73 -3.09 9.89
N GLY A 444 -31.00 -3.71 11.02
CA GLY A 444 -30.50 -5.02 11.38
C GLY A 444 -31.59 -5.94 11.88
N TYR A 445 -31.58 -7.20 11.44
CA TYR A 445 -32.57 -8.18 11.89
C TYR A 445 -31.94 -9.56 12.13
N THR A 446 -32.32 -10.19 13.23
CA THR A 446 -31.82 -11.50 13.66
C THR A 446 -32.80 -12.59 13.27
N ILE A 447 -32.30 -13.68 12.70
CA ILE A 447 -33.09 -14.85 12.30
C ILE A 447 -32.48 -16.10 12.93
N TYR A 448 -33.33 -16.95 13.49
CA TYR A 448 -32.93 -18.27 13.98
C TYR A 448 -33.40 -19.36 13.02
N VAL A 449 -32.52 -19.77 12.11
CA VAL A 449 -32.79 -20.87 11.16
C VAL A 449 -32.75 -22.20 11.90
N GLY A 450 -33.72 -23.07 11.62
CA GLY A 450 -33.96 -24.32 12.33
C GLY A 450 -34.85 -24.19 13.56
N SER A 451 -35.38 -22.99 13.83
CA SER A 451 -36.50 -22.78 14.76
C SER A 451 -37.80 -23.24 14.13
N ALA A 452 -38.73 -23.78 14.93
CA ALA A 452 -40.09 -24.07 14.45
C ALA A 452 -40.89 -22.79 14.05
N ARG A 453 -40.36 -21.60 14.32
CA ARG A 453 -40.94 -20.29 13.99
C ARG A 453 -40.11 -19.49 12.98
N GLU A 454 -39.24 -20.15 12.22
CA GLU A 454 -38.38 -19.48 11.25
C GLU A 454 -39.16 -18.81 10.11
N ASP A 455 -40.32 -19.35 9.75
CA ASP A 455 -41.24 -18.81 8.74
C ASP A 455 -41.70 -17.39 9.07
N GLU A 456 -42.04 -17.14 10.33
CA GLU A 456 -42.45 -15.82 10.81
C GLU A 456 -41.30 -14.81 10.72
N MET A 457 -40.08 -15.24 11.09
CA MET A 457 -38.89 -14.39 11.01
C MET A 457 -38.46 -14.12 9.56
N PHE A 458 -38.57 -15.11 8.66
CA PHE A 458 -38.33 -14.93 7.23
C PHE A 458 -39.32 -13.94 6.61
N ALA A 459 -40.62 -14.09 6.91
CA ALA A 459 -41.65 -13.22 6.40
C ALA A 459 -41.53 -11.77 6.91
N GLU A 460 -41.09 -11.58 8.15
CA GLU A 460 -40.80 -10.25 8.70
C GLU A 460 -39.53 -9.65 8.09
N ALA A 461 -38.43 -10.41 8.01
CA ALA A 461 -37.19 -9.97 7.39
C ALA A 461 -37.39 -9.54 5.92
N GLY A 462 -38.11 -10.34 5.12
CA GLY A 462 -38.39 -10.00 3.72
C GLY A 462 -39.18 -8.70 3.56
N ARG A 463 -40.14 -8.42 4.47
CA ARG A 463 -40.87 -7.14 4.47
C ARG A 463 -39.97 -5.96 4.84
N LEU A 464 -39.11 -6.14 5.84
CA LEU A 464 -38.15 -5.12 6.29
C LEU A 464 -37.10 -4.81 5.22
N ILE A 465 -36.61 -5.81 4.49
CA ILE A 465 -35.67 -5.65 3.37
C ILE A 465 -36.31 -4.82 2.27
N ALA A 466 -37.49 -5.22 1.80
CA ALA A 466 -38.20 -4.49 0.76
C ALA A 466 -38.50 -3.03 1.16
N ALA A 467 -38.87 -2.79 2.42
CA ALA A 467 -39.11 -1.45 2.94
C ALA A 467 -37.82 -0.60 3.01
N SER A 468 -36.70 -1.20 3.44
CA SER A 468 -35.39 -0.56 3.53
C SER A 468 -34.87 -0.15 2.16
N HIS A 469 -34.88 -1.06 1.18
CA HIS A 469 -34.42 -0.79 -0.18
C HIS A 469 -35.26 0.29 -0.87
N ARG A 470 -36.58 0.32 -0.63
CA ARG A 470 -37.47 1.40 -1.10
C ARG A 470 -37.08 2.80 -0.60
N ASN A 471 -36.32 2.88 0.49
CA ASN A 471 -35.84 4.12 1.09
C ASN A 471 -34.30 4.25 1.01
N GLY A 472 -33.64 3.42 0.19
CA GLY A 472 -32.18 3.43 0.02
C GLY A 472 -31.39 3.08 1.27
N MET A 473 -31.98 2.35 2.22
CA MET A 473 -31.32 1.90 3.45
C MET A 473 -30.78 0.49 3.27
N LEU A 474 -29.64 0.20 3.91
CA LEU A 474 -29.02 -1.12 3.90
C LEU A 474 -29.70 -2.07 4.91
N VAL A 475 -29.60 -3.38 4.67
CA VAL A 475 -30.01 -4.41 5.62
C VAL A 475 -28.87 -5.37 5.92
N VAL A 476 -28.64 -5.57 7.23
CA VAL A 476 -27.74 -6.60 7.75
C VAL A 476 -28.56 -7.66 8.46
N LEU A 477 -28.42 -8.92 8.05
CA LEU A 477 -29.03 -10.04 8.76
C LEU A 477 -28.03 -10.73 9.68
N TRP A 478 -28.42 -10.95 10.93
CA TRP A 478 -27.72 -11.87 11.83
C TRP A 478 -28.43 -13.21 11.77
N ILE A 479 -27.85 -14.19 11.09
CA ILE A 479 -28.48 -15.51 10.96
C ILE A 479 -27.72 -16.52 11.80
N TYR A 480 -28.40 -17.03 12.83
CA TYR A 480 -27.85 -18.01 13.75
C TYR A 480 -28.63 -19.31 13.62
N PRO A 481 -28.02 -20.39 13.10
CA PRO A 481 -28.64 -21.71 13.16
C PRO A 481 -28.89 -22.07 14.63
N ARG A 482 -30.16 -22.13 15.03
CA ARG A 482 -30.57 -22.42 16.41
C ARG A 482 -32.03 -22.85 16.45
N GLY A 483 -32.31 -23.90 17.21
CA GLY A 483 -33.64 -24.48 17.39
C GLY A 483 -33.52 -25.96 17.71
N LEU A 484 -34.62 -26.65 18.00
CA LEU A 484 -34.57 -28.09 18.29
C LEU A 484 -34.12 -28.91 17.07
N ALA A 485 -34.27 -28.37 15.86
CA ALA A 485 -33.85 -29.02 14.62
C ALA A 485 -32.37 -28.81 14.26
N VAL A 486 -31.61 -28.01 15.03
CA VAL A 486 -30.19 -27.72 14.74
C VAL A 486 -29.28 -28.56 15.64
N PRO A 487 -28.62 -29.60 15.11
CA PRO A 487 -27.77 -30.48 15.90
C PRO A 487 -26.44 -29.82 16.29
N ASP A 488 -25.89 -28.96 15.43
CA ASP A 488 -24.64 -28.23 15.65
C ASP A 488 -24.74 -26.82 15.05
N GLU A 489 -24.68 -25.79 15.89
CA GLU A 489 -24.77 -24.38 15.48
C GLU A 489 -23.50 -23.87 14.76
N LYS A 490 -22.44 -24.69 14.68
CA LYS A 490 -21.14 -24.34 14.07
C LYS A 490 -20.75 -25.24 12.92
N ASP A 491 -21.64 -26.13 12.49
CA ASP A 491 -21.44 -26.97 11.33
C ASP A 491 -21.24 -26.11 10.05
N PRO A 492 -20.17 -26.36 9.27
CA PRO A 492 -19.87 -25.54 8.09
C PRO A 492 -20.98 -25.49 7.03
N HIS A 493 -21.69 -26.61 6.80
CA HIS A 493 -22.75 -26.67 5.78
C HIS A 493 -24.00 -25.97 6.25
N ILE A 494 -24.37 -26.12 7.53
CA ILE A 494 -25.49 -25.39 8.12
C ILE A 494 -25.21 -23.88 8.09
N ILE A 495 -23.99 -23.46 8.41
CA ILE A 495 -23.59 -22.04 8.35
C ILE A 495 -23.59 -21.50 6.92
N ALA A 496 -23.11 -22.28 5.95
CA ALA A 496 -23.20 -21.89 4.55
C ALA A 496 -24.66 -21.77 4.07
N GLY A 497 -25.52 -22.70 4.48
CA GLY A 497 -26.96 -22.62 4.24
C GLY A 497 -27.57 -21.34 4.84
N ALA A 498 -27.21 -21.00 6.08
CA ALA A 498 -27.65 -19.77 6.72
C ALA A 498 -27.19 -18.51 5.96
N ALA A 499 -25.95 -18.48 5.47
CA ALA A 499 -25.46 -17.39 4.63
C ALA A 499 -26.24 -17.28 3.30
N GLY A 500 -26.56 -18.43 2.68
CA GLY A 500 -27.39 -18.50 1.48
C GLY A 500 -28.84 -18.03 1.71
N VAL A 501 -29.42 -18.32 2.87
CA VAL A 501 -30.75 -17.81 3.24
C VAL A 501 -30.78 -16.27 3.22
N ALA A 502 -29.74 -15.60 3.71
CA ALA A 502 -29.66 -14.14 3.63
C ALA A 502 -29.65 -13.63 2.19
N CYS A 503 -28.95 -14.32 1.29
CA CYS A 503 -28.95 -14.01 -0.14
C CYS A 503 -30.35 -14.21 -0.75
N CYS A 504 -31.06 -15.28 -0.38
CA CYS A 504 -32.42 -15.53 -0.86
C CYS A 504 -33.43 -14.48 -0.36
N LEU A 505 -33.25 -13.97 0.86
CA LEU A 505 -34.08 -12.90 1.42
C LEU A 505 -33.72 -11.51 0.86
N GLY A 506 -32.54 -11.37 0.25
CA GLY A 506 -32.09 -10.14 -0.39
C GLY A 506 -31.36 -9.18 0.54
N ALA A 507 -30.70 -9.66 1.58
CA ALA A 507 -29.90 -8.80 2.47
C ALA A 507 -28.61 -8.30 1.80
N ASP A 508 -28.11 -7.15 2.23
CA ASP A 508 -26.85 -6.60 1.72
C ASP A 508 -25.64 -7.26 2.40
N PHE A 509 -25.74 -7.50 3.70
CA PHE A 509 -24.74 -8.21 4.49
C PHE A 509 -25.37 -9.26 5.38
N VAL A 510 -24.59 -10.29 5.73
CA VAL A 510 -24.99 -11.32 6.67
C VAL A 510 -23.88 -11.64 7.66
N LYS A 511 -24.21 -11.66 8.96
CA LYS A 511 -23.36 -12.21 10.03
C LYS A 511 -23.86 -13.60 10.39
N VAL A 512 -22.92 -14.55 10.41
CA VAL A 512 -23.14 -15.93 10.84
C VAL A 512 -22.12 -16.32 11.91
N ASN A 513 -22.31 -17.47 12.56
CA ASN A 513 -21.28 -18.01 13.46
C ASN A 513 -20.04 -18.42 12.66
N TYR A 514 -18.86 -18.23 13.24
CA TYR A 514 -17.63 -18.77 12.64
C TYR A 514 -17.57 -20.29 12.77
N CYS A 515 -17.37 -20.97 11.65
CA CYS A 515 -17.40 -22.44 11.55
C CYS A 515 -16.30 -23.10 12.41
N LYS A 516 -16.62 -24.25 13.00
CA LYS A 516 -15.64 -25.11 13.68
C LYS A 516 -15.83 -26.56 13.28
N ARG A 517 -14.77 -27.20 12.77
CA ARG A 517 -14.74 -28.62 12.45
C ARG A 517 -13.40 -29.21 12.88
N GLU A 518 -13.43 -30.31 13.62
CA GLU A 518 -12.19 -30.98 14.04
C GLU A 518 -11.35 -31.40 12.83
N GLY A 519 -10.04 -31.14 12.90
CA GLY A 519 -9.08 -31.51 11.86
C GLY A 519 -9.09 -30.65 10.58
N VAL A 520 -9.91 -29.60 10.50
CA VAL A 520 -9.95 -28.67 9.35
C VAL A 520 -9.64 -27.26 9.84
N LEU A 521 -8.80 -26.53 9.09
CA LEU A 521 -8.56 -25.12 9.36
C LEU A 521 -9.87 -24.33 9.19
N SER A 522 -10.28 -23.57 10.20
CA SER A 522 -11.56 -22.86 10.17
C SER A 522 -11.72 -21.91 8.97
N GLU A 523 -10.62 -21.37 8.43
CA GLU A 523 -10.63 -20.57 7.20
C GLU A 523 -11.12 -21.36 5.98
N GLU A 524 -10.68 -22.62 5.85
CA GLU A 524 -11.08 -23.49 4.75
C GLU A 524 -12.56 -23.88 4.88
N ALA A 525 -13.01 -24.12 6.11
CA ALA A 525 -14.40 -24.39 6.41
C ALA A 525 -15.33 -23.17 6.17
N PHE A 526 -14.81 -21.95 6.30
CA PHE A 526 -15.62 -20.73 6.13
C PHE A 526 -15.76 -20.29 4.66
N LYS A 527 -14.90 -20.78 3.75
CA LYS A 527 -14.99 -20.49 2.30
C LYS A 527 -16.34 -20.86 1.71
N GLU A 528 -16.93 -21.96 2.19
CA GLU A 528 -18.25 -22.40 1.73
C GLU A 528 -19.33 -21.36 2.05
N ALA A 529 -19.29 -20.78 3.25
CA ALA A 529 -20.24 -19.75 3.65
C ALA A 529 -20.08 -18.45 2.83
N VAL A 530 -18.83 -18.07 2.51
CA VAL A 530 -18.56 -16.91 1.64
C VAL A 530 -19.14 -17.12 0.24
N LEU A 531 -18.97 -18.33 -0.32
CA LEU A 531 -19.53 -18.65 -1.63
C LEU A 531 -21.06 -18.69 -1.61
N ALA A 532 -21.66 -19.27 -0.56
CA ALA A 532 -23.10 -19.38 -0.41
C ALA A 532 -23.78 -18.01 -0.21
N ALA A 533 -23.10 -17.05 0.43
CA ALA A 533 -23.61 -15.69 0.59
C ALA A 533 -23.76 -14.94 -0.76
N GLY A 534 -23.03 -15.34 -1.80
CA GLY A 534 -23.19 -14.79 -3.14
C GLY A 534 -22.93 -13.29 -3.20
N ARG A 535 -23.95 -12.50 -3.58
CA ARG A 535 -23.86 -11.02 -3.61
C ARG A 535 -24.14 -10.37 -2.25
N THR A 536 -24.70 -11.12 -1.31
CA THR A 536 -24.76 -10.71 0.10
C THR A 536 -23.36 -10.87 0.68
N GLN A 537 -22.82 -9.80 1.26
CA GLN A 537 -21.47 -9.82 1.80
C GLN A 537 -21.46 -10.43 3.21
N LEU A 538 -20.55 -11.39 3.44
CA LEU A 538 -20.39 -12.04 4.74
C LEU A 538 -19.55 -11.14 5.67
N ILE A 539 -20.00 -10.97 6.91
CA ILE A 539 -19.34 -10.18 7.97
C ILE A 539 -18.98 -11.01 9.19
#